data_AF-A0A2K1ID34-F1
#
_entry.id   AF-A0A2K1ID34-F1
#
_cell.length_a   1.000
_cell.length_b   1.000
_cell.length_c   1.000
_cell.angle_alpha   90.00
_cell.angle_beta   90.00
_cell.angle_gamma   90.00
#
_symmetry.space_group_name_H-M   'P 1'
#
loop_
_entity.id
_entity.type
_entity.pdbx_description
1 polymer ?
#
loop_
_entity_poly.entity_id
_entity_poly.type
_entity_poly.pdbx_seq_one_letter_code
_entity_poly.pdbx_strand_id
1 'polypeptide(L)'
;MAKGQHNQDVNSLGLVSASKTEEAMEILKLMSATFLVGLCQAIDLRHVEETMQSAVKLVIQVAKKTLFMGSDGLLLPSHFCEKELLMAVDRQLVFSYIDGSTSDSYPLMEKLRGVLVSRALKSADKETSNAVFRQISVFEAEVKLQLSHVVPAVQEAYDTKGLSLVPDRIQDCRTYPLYKLVRGDLKTQLLSGQRTMSPGQEIEKVFNAISAGQLVAPLLECVQGWTGTPGPFPARASS
;
A
#
# COMPACT_ATOMS: atom_id res chain seq x y z
N MET A 1 -58.11 3.15 -30.40
CA MET A 1 -57.86 1.81 -30.98
C MET A 1 -57.38 0.91 -29.86
N ALA A 2 -58.20 -0.09 -29.52
CA ALA A 2 -58.04 -0.96 -28.36
C ALA A 2 -56.88 -1.96 -28.59
N LYS A 3 -56.06 -2.21 -27.56
CA LYS A 3 -55.18 -3.38 -27.51
C LYS A 3 -56.05 -4.64 -27.72
N GLY A 4 -55.54 -5.54 -28.56
CA GLY A 4 -56.25 -6.66 -29.14
C GLY A 4 -57.13 -7.45 -28.16
N GLN A 5 -58.32 -7.80 -28.62
CA GLN A 5 -59.21 -8.77 -28.00
C GLN A 5 -58.45 -10.09 -27.80
N HIS A 6 -57.95 -10.34 -26.59
CA HIS A 6 -57.52 -11.64 -26.04
C HIS A 6 -56.68 -12.56 -26.96
N ASN A 7 -55.84 -12.01 -27.84
CA ASN A 7 -54.97 -12.76 -28.76
C ASN A 7 -53.46 -12.50 -28.50
N GLN A 8 -53.15 -11.89 -27.36
CA GLN A 8 -51.81 -11.66 -26.81
C GLN A 8 -51.81 -11.90 -25.29
N ASP A 9 -52.53 -12.93 -24.85
CA ASP A 9 -52.57 -13.40 -23.46
C ASP A 9 -51.18 -13.82 -22.95
N VAL A 10 -50.31 -14.30 -23.84
CA VAL A 10 -48.89 -14.54 -23.56
C VAL A 10 -48.02 -13.83 -24.61
N ASN A 11 -47.03 -13.07 -24.15
CA ASN A 11 -46.01 -12.48 -25.02
C ASN A 11 -44.64 -12.50 -24.31
N SER A 12 -43.55 -12.55 -25.08
CA SER A 12 -42.20 -12.77 -24.53
C SER A 12 -41.55 -11.54 -23.91
N LEU A 13 -42.05 -10.33 -24.21
CA LEU A 13 -41.41 -9.05 -23.86
C LEU A 13 -39.91 -8.99 -24.19
N GLY A 14 -39.44 -9.76 -25.20
CA GLY A 14 -38.01 -9.98 -25.43
C GLY A 14 -37.20 -8.70 -25.63
N LEU A 15 -37.72 -7.74 -26.40
CA LEU A 15 -37.06 -6.43 -26.59
C LEU A 15 -37.01 -5.62 -25.29
N VAL A 16 -38.08 -5.63 -24.50
CA VAL A 16 -38.14 -4.91 -23.21
C VAL A 16 -37.11 -5.49 -22.24
N SER A 17 -37.01 -6.83 -22.18
CA SER A 17 -36.01 -7.52 -21.36
C SER A 17 -34.59 -7.21 -21.82
N ALA A 18 -34.31 -7.24 -23.13
CA ALA A 18 -33.00 -6.93 -23.68
C ALA A 18 -32.58 -5.47 -23.39
N SER A 19 -33.45 -4.49 -23.61
CA SER A 19 -33.15 -3.08 -23.33
C SER A 19 -32.88 -2.81 -21.84
N LYS A 20 -33.59 -3.49 -20.93
CA LYS A 20 -33.31 -3.38 -19.49
C LYS A 20 -32.01 -4.07 -19.10
N THR A 21 -31.65 -5.15 -19.79
CA THR A 21 -30.36 -5.83 -19.61
C THR A 21 -29.20 -4.95 -20.09
N GLU A 22 -29.37 -4.26 -21.23
CA GLU A 22 -28.39 -3.30 -21.75
C GLU A 22 -28.15 -2.14 -20.76
N GLU A 23 -29.21 -1.55 -20.21
CA GLU A 23 -29.12 -0.51 -19.17
C GLU A 23 -28.37 -1.03 -17.92
N ALA A 24 -28.65 -2.26 -17.49
CA ALA A 24 -27.95 -2.88 -16.37
C ALA A 24 -26.46 -3.13 -16.67
N MET A 25 -26.10 -3.48 -17.91
CA MET A 25 -24.71 -3.67 -18.31
C MET A 25 -23.92 -2.36 -18.27
N GLU A 26 -24.52 -1.23 -18.64
CA GLU A 26 -23.86 0.09 -18.51
C GLU A 26 -23.55 0.42 -17.04
N ILE A 27 -24.50 0.17 -16.13
CA ILE A 27 -24.26 0.35 -14.69
C ILE A 27 -23.14 -0.57 -14.20
N LEU A 28 -23.12 -1.83 -14.64
CA LEU A 28 -22.08 -2.78 -14.27
C LEU A 28 -20.69 -2.34 -14.75
N LYS A 29 -20.57 -1.77 -15.97
CA LYS A 29 -19.32 -1.19 -16.47
C LYS A 29 -18.85 -0.04 -15.60
N LEU A 30 -19.76 0.84 -15.17
CA LEU A 30 -19.43 1.96 -14.28
C LEU A 30 -18.93 1.48 -12.91
N MET A 31 -19.60 0.47 -12.33
CA MET A 31 -19.17 -0.17 -11.08
C MET A 31 -17.78 -0.82 -11.24
N SER A 32 -17.58 -1.54 -12.34
CA SER A 32 -16.33 -2.23 -12.65
C SER A 32 -15.17 -1.25 -12.83
N ALA A 33 -15.39 -0.14 -13.55
CA ALA A 33 -14.39 0.92 -13.73
C ALA A 33 -13.99 1.54 -12.38
N THR A 34 -14.99 1.89 -11.57
CA THR A 34 -14.77 2.46 -10.23
C THR A 34 -13.97 1.51 -9.35
N PHE A 35 -14.34 0.23 -9.34
CA PHE A 35 -13.66 -0.77 -8.54
C PHE A 35 -12.23 -1.02 -9.03
N LEU A 36 -11.99 -1.09 -10.35
CA LEU A 36 -10.68 -1.30 -10.91
C LEU A 36 -9.71 -0.13 -10.61
N VAL A 37 -10.18 1.12 -10.66
CA VAL A 37 -9.41 2.28 -10.20
C VAL A 37 -9.09 2.16 -8.71
N GLY A 38 -10.06 1.78 -7.88
CA GLY A 38 -9.86 1.56 -6.44
C GLY A 38 -8.86 0.44 -6.12
N LEU A 39 -8.85 -0.64 -6.90
CA LEU A 39 -7.87 -1.72 -6.77
C LEU A 39 -6.46 -1.25 -7.14
N CYS A 40 -6.31 -0.49 -8.24
CA CYS A 40 -5.01 0.08 -8.61
C CYS A 40 -4.51 1.06 -7.55
N GLN A 41 -5.42 1.87 -6.97
CA GLN A 41 -5.09 2.74 -5.84
C GLN A 41 -4.59 1.93 -4.63
N ALA A 42 -5.25 0.81 -4.31
CA ALA A 42 -4.83 -0.06 -3.20
C ALA A 42 -3.46 -0.71 -3.45
N ILE A 43 -3.17 -1.10 -4.69
CA ILE A 43 -1.86 -1.62 -5.10
C ILE A 43 -0.77 -0.57 -4.87
N ASP A 44 -0.99 0.66 -5.36
CA ASP A 44 -0.04 1.76 -5.16
C ASP A 44 0.18 2.05 -3.67
N LEU A 45 -0.90 2.06 -2.87
CA LEU A 45 -0.80 2.29 -1.42
C LEU A 45 -0.03 1.18 -0.71
N ARG A 46 -0.14 -0.09 -1.13
CA ARG A 46 0.71 -1.16 -0.61
C ARG A 46 2.17 -0.96 -0.99
N HIS A 47 2.44 -0.47 -2.19
CA HIS A 47 3.81 -0.15 -2.60
C HIS A 47 4.40 1.01 -1.77
N VAL A 48 3.62 2.07 -1.54
CA VAL A 48 3.99 3.18 -0.64
C VAL A 48 4.24 2.66 0.77
N GLU A 49 3.37 1.79 1.30
CA GLU A 49 3.51 1.20 2.63
C GLU A 49 4.85 0.47 2.80
N GLU A 50 5.19 -0.44 1.88
CA GLU A 50 6.46 -1.19 1.95
C GLU A 50 7.69 -0.27 1.83
N THR A 51 7.58 0.76 0.99
CA THR A 51 8.65 1.75 0.79
C THR A 51 8.90 2.55 2.07
N MET A 52 7.83 3.08 2.68
CA MET A 52 7.89 3.83 3.93
C MET A 52 8.36 2.96 5.09
N GLN A 53 7.87 1.73 5.19
CA GLN A 53 8.30 0.79 6.23
C GLN A 53 9.80 0.51 6.14
N SER A 54 10.31 0.34 4.92
CA SER A 54 11.75 0.14 4.67
C SER A 54 12.56 1.38 5.06
N ALA A 55 12.07 2.58 4.75
CA ALA A 55 12.72 3.84 5.15
C ALA A 55 12.77 4.00 6.68
N VAL A 56 11.66 3.73 7.38
CA VAL A 56 11.59 3.79 8.85
C VAL A 56 12.56 2.79 9.47
N LYS A 57 12.63 1.56 8.96
CA LYS A 57 13.61 0.57 9.42
C LYS A 57 15.05 1.06 9.27
N LEU A 58 15.39 1.70 8.14
CA LEU A 58 16.72 2.29 7.94
C LEU A 58 17.00 3.40 8.97
N VAL A 59 16.01 4.23 9.29
CA VAL A 59 16.15 5.24 10.35
C VAL A 59 16.42 4.59 11.71
N ILE A 60 15.67 3.54 12.08
CA ILE A 60 15.92 2.81 13.33
C ILE A 60 17.32 2.17 13.34
N GLN A 61 17.76 1.64 12.20
CA GLN A 61 19.10 1.06 12.02
C GLN A 61 20.23 2.08 12.16
N VAL A 62 19.99 3.34 11.83
CA VAL A 62 20.95 4.44 12.04
C VAL A 62 20.90 4.90 13.49
N ALA A 63 19.70 5.18 13.99
CA ALA A 63 19.48 5.73 15.32
C ALA A 63 19.91 4.77 16.44
N LYS A 64 19.89 3.45 16.21
CA LYS A 64 20.34 2.46 17.20
C LYS A 64 21.76 2.73 17.71
N LYS A 65 22.63 3.39 16.93
CA LYS A 65 24.00 3.75 17.35
C LYS A 65 24.03 4.56 18.65
N THR A 66 23.00 5.39 18.88
CA THR A 66 22.86 6.15 20.13
C THR A 66 22.68 5.26 21.37
N LEU A 67 22.18 4.04 21.20
CA LEU A 67 22.01 3.06 22.28
C LEU A 67 23.30 2.34 22.66
N PHE A 68 24.37 2.48 21.86
CA PHE A 68 25.66 1.82 22.09
C PHE A 68 26.76 2.79 22.53
N MET A 69 26.60 4.10 22.31
CA MET A 69 27.61 5.10 22.66
C MET A 69 27.25 5.83 23.96
N GLY A 70 28.12 5.70 24.97
CA GLY A 70 28.08 6.55 26.17
C GLY A 70 28.43 8.00 25.84
N SER A 71 28.13 8.91 26.78
CA SER A 71 28.48 10.35 26.68
C SER A 71 29.99 10.60 26.60
N ASP A 72 30.79 9.61 26.96
CA ASP A 72 32.24 9.50 26.94
C ASP A 72 32.78 8.82 25.66
N GLY A 73 31.90 8.42 24.73
CA GLY A 73 32.28 7.72 23.49
C GLY A 73 32.64 6.24 23.69
N LEU A 74 32.52 5.71 24.91
CA LEU A 74 32.75 4.30 25.21
C LEU A 74 31.54 3.44 24.81
N LEU A 75 31.82 2.20 24.42
CA LEU A 75 30.78 1.23 24.08
C LEU A 75 30.08 0.77 25.36
N LEU A 76 28.77 1.02 25.43
CA LEU A 76 27.92 0.48 26.48
C LEU A 76 27.73 -1.03 26.28
N PRO A 77 27.61 -1.83 27.36
CA PRO A 77 27.24 -3.24 27.29
C PRO A 77 25.74 -3.39 26.97
N SER A 78 25.25 -2.74 25.91
CA SER A 78 23.87 -2.88 25.47
C SER A 78 23.74 -4.14 24.61
N HIS A 79 23.39 -5.24 25.27
CA HIS A 79 23.03 -6.48 24.59
C HIS A 79 21.74 -6.30 23.78
N PHE A 80 21.93 -6.07 22.47
CA PHE A 80 21.07 -6.39 21.31
C PHE A 80 19.55 -6.31 21.54
N CYS A 81 18.96 -5.12 21.39
CA CYS A 81 17.51 -4.93 21.18
C CYS A 81 17.14 -4.64 19.71
N GLU A 82 18.10 -4.65 18.79
CA GLU A 82 17.89 -4.34 17.36
C GLU A 82 16.74 -5.14 16.76
N LYS A 83 16.77 -6.47 16.94
CA LYS A 83 15.73 -7.36 16.41
C LYS A 83 14.35 -7.00 16.97
N GLU A 84 14.26 -6.64 18.24
CA GLU A 84 13.00 -6.27 18.89
C GLU A 84 12.48 -4.91 18.39
N LEU A 85 13.37 -3.93 18.19
CA LEU A 85 13.02 -2.62 17.62
C LEU A 85 12.53 -2.75 16.18
N LEU A 86 13.22 -3.52 15.34
CA LEU A 86 12.77 -3.77 13.96
C LEU A 86 11.45 -4.54 13.94
N MET A 87 11.28 -5.55 14.81
CA MET A 87 10.02 -6.27 14.96
C MET A 87 8.87 -5.36 15.42
N ALA A 88 9.15 -4.35 16.25
CA ALA A 88 8.15 -3.36 16.64
C ALA A 88 7.71 -2.50 15.44
N VAL A 89 8.63 -2.13 14.55
CA VAL A 89 8.31 -1.44 13.28
C VAL A 89 7.52 -2.35 12.35
N ASP A 90 7.91 -3.62 12.24
CA ASP A 90 7.24 -4.61 11.38
C ASP A 90 5.77 -4.86 11.76
N ARG A 91 5.49 -4.80 13.06
CA ARG A 91 4.15 -5.04 13.59
C ARG A 91 3.24 -3.81 13.55
N GLN A 92 3.78 -2.65 13.18
CA GLN A 92 3.03 -1.41 13.16
C GLN A 92 2.54 -1.10 11.74
N LEU A 93 1.24 -0.81 11.61
CA LEU A 93 0.66 -0.33 10.37
C LEU A 93 1.23 1.05 10.03
N VAL A 94 1.88 1.21 8.87
CA VAL A 94 2.57 2.45 8.49
C VAL A 94 1.62 3.64 8.49
N PHE A 95 0.44 3.47 7.90
CA PHE A 95 -0.55 4.54 7.79
C PHE A 95 -1.18 4.96 9.13
N SER A 96 -0.87 4.27 10.23
CA SER A 96 -1.32 4.72 11.57
C SER A 96 -0.39 5.74 12.21
N TYR A 97 0.77 6.03 11.60
CA TYR A 97 1.75 6.95 12.20
C TYR A 97 2.52 7.82 11.20
N ILE A 98 2.58 7.47 9.92
CA ILE A 98 3.54 8.08 8.99
C ILE A 98 3.30 9.58 8.76
N ASP A 99 2.05 10.04 8.85
CA ASP A 99 1.62 11.44 8.72
C ASP A 99 2.04 12.32 9.91
N GLY A 100 2.28 11.70 11.07
CA GLY A 100 2.80 12.33 12.28
C GLY A 100 3.98 11.56 12.86
N SER A 101 4.91 11.13 11.98
CA SER A 101 5.97 10.15 12.31
C SER A 101 6.89 10.53 13.47
N THR A 102 6.97 11.81 13.83
CA THR A 102 7.76 12.33 14.95
C THR A 102 6.96 12.53 16.24
N SER A 103 5.65 12.26 16.24
CA SER A 103 4.75 12.50 17.36
C SER A 103 4.89 11.44 18.45
N ASP A 104 4.94 11.88 19.71
CA ASP A 104 4.95 10.99 20.87
C ASP A 104 3.62 10.29 21.14
N SER A 105 2.52 10.85 20.62
CA SER A 105 1.18 10.28 20.77
C SER A 105 0.91 9.16 19.76
N TYR A 106 1.81 8.96 18.79
CA TYR A 106 1.61 8.01 17.71
C TYR A 106 2.24 6.66 18.02
N PRO A 107 1.69 5.55 17.48
CA PRO A 107 2.08 4.20 17.87
C PRO A 107 3.57 3.89 17.70
N LEU A 108 4.25 4.44 16.70
CA LEU A 108 5.66 4.15 16.44
C LEU A 108 6.53 4.50 17.66
N MET A 109 6.45 5.75 18.14
CA MET A 109 7.26 6.22 19.27
C MET A 109 6.89 5.48 20.56
N GLU A 110 5.60 5.23 20.80
CA GLU A 110 5.12 4.46 21.95
C GLU A 110 5.71 3.04 21.97
N LYS A 111 5.69 2.32 20.84
CA LYS A 111 6.20 0.94 20.77
C LYS A 111 7.71 0.87 20.86
N LEU A 112 8.44 1.78 20.21
CA LEU A 112 9.90 1.85 20.33
C LEU A 112 10.33 2.11 21.79
N ARG A 113 9.68 3.08 22.45
CA ARG A 113 9.88 3.35 23.88
C ARG A 113 9.56 2.12 24.73
N GLY A 114 8.43 1.47 24.47
CA GLY A 114 8.00 0.27 25.18
C GLY A 114 9.03 -0.87 25.12
N VAL A 115 9.65 -1.10 23.95
CA VAL A 115 10.74 -2.07 23.78
C VAL A 115 11.93 -1.72 24.67
N LEU A 116 12.40 -0.46 24.63
CA LEU A 116 13.56 -0.02 25.41
C LEU A 116 13.29 -0.06 26.92
N VAL A 117 12.12 0.38 27.37
CA VAL A 117 11.71 0.32 28.78
C VAL A 117 11.60 -1.13 29.26
N SER A 118 10.94 -2.00 28.49
CA SER A 118 10.83 -3.43 28.84
C SER A 118 12.22 -4.07 28.97
N ARG A 119 13.15 -3.70 28.10
CA ARG A 119 14.53 -4.19 28.13
C ARG A 119 15.29 -3.71 29.36
N ALA A 120 15.16 -2.43 29.72
CA ALA A 120 15.79 -1.85 30.91
C ALA A 120 15.30 -2.57 32.18
N LEU A 121 13.99 -2.79 32.31
CA LEU A 121 13.39 -3.48 33.45
C LEU A 121 13.81 -4.95 33.60
N LYS A 122 14.16 -5.62 32.50
CA LYS A 122 14.66 -7.00 32.50
C LYS A 122 16.16 -7.11 32.80
N SER A 123 16.89 -5.99 32.87
CA SER A 123 18.33 -6.01 33.16
C SER A 123 18.57 -6.39 34.62
N ALA A 124 19.39 -7.42 34.85
CA ALA A 124 19.83 -7.80 36.20
C ALA A 124 20.83 -6.78 36.79
N ASP A 125 21.53 -6.03 35.94
CA ASP A 125 22.45 -4.97 36.34
C ASP A 125 21.74 -3.60 36.34
N LYS A 126 21.80 -2.93 37.51
CA LYS A 126 21.21 -1.61 37.75
C LYS A 126 21.94 -0.50 36.99
N GLU A 127 23.25 -0.61 36.78
CA GLU A 127 24.02 0.40 36.05
C GLU A 127 23.64 0.36 34.57
N THR A 128 23.60 -0.83 33.97
CA THR A 128 23.09 -1.05 32.62
C THR A 128 21.63 -0.57 32.47
N SER A 129 20.75 -0.86 33.43
CA SER A 129 19.36 -0.36 33.41
C SER A 129 19.29 1.17 33.37
N ASN A 130 20.04 1.85 34.25
CA ASN A 130 20.06 3.31 34.31
C ASN A 130 20.67 3.93 33.04
N ALA A 131 21.68 3.29 32.46
CA ALA A 131 22.26 3.73 31.19
C ALA A 131 21.24 3.65 30.06
N VAL A 132 20.47 2.56 29.94
CA VAL A 132 19.40 2.43 28.93
C VAL A 132 18.35 3.53 29.09
N PHE A 133 17.88 3.80 30.31
CA PHE A 133 16.91 4.88 30.55
C PHE A 133 17.40 6.26 30.11
N ARG A 134 18.68 6.57 30.31
CA ARG A 134 19.28 7.83 29.83
C ARG A 134 19.36 7.90 28.31
N GLN A 135 19.60 6.78 27.64
CA GLN A 135 19.72 6.73 26.19
C GLN A 135 18.38 6.77 25.45
N ILE A 136 17.25 6.48 26.11
CA ILE A 136 15.92 6.54 25.48
C ILE A 136 15.67 7.94 24.90
N SER A 137 15.92 9.01 25.66
CA SER A 137 15.68 10.38 25.17
C SER A 137 16.60 10.76 24.01
N VAL A 138 17.86 10.31 24.03
CA VAL A 138 18.84 10.53 22.96
C VAL A 138 18.42 9.80 21.68
N PHE A 139 18.02 8.52 21.82
CA PHE A 139 17.53 7.71 20.72
C PHE A 139 16.25 8.28 20.11
N GLU A 140 15.27 8.66 20.93
CA GLU A 140 14.02 9.25 20.44
C GLU A 140 14.26 10.58 19.73
N ALA A 141 15.18 11.42 20.22
CA ALA A 141 15.56 12.66 19.56
C ALA A 141 16.19 12.39 18.18
N GLU A 142 17.09 11.42 18.07
CA GLU A 142 17.72 11.04 16.81
C GLU A 142 16.69 10.45 15.82
N VAL A 143 15.81 9.55 16.27
CA VAL A 143 14.75 9.00 15.42
C VAL A 143 13.84 10.11 14.89
N LYS A 144 13.40 11.03 15.74
CA LYS A 144 12.56 12.16 15.33
C LYS A 144 13.27 13.06 14.32
N LEU A 145 14.55 13.37 14.55
CA LEU A 145 15.36 14.16 13.64
C LEU A 145 15.43 13.49 12.26
N GLN A 146 15.82 12.22 12.19
CA GLN A 146 15.94 11.49 10.93
C GLN A 146 14.60 11.34 10.21
N LEU A 147 13.52 10.99 10.92
CA LEU A 147 12.18 10.84 10.31
C LEU A 147 11.66 12.14 9.72
N SER A 148 11.95 13.28 10.35
CA SER A 148 11.53 14.60 9.85
C SER A 148 12.10 14.94 8.48
N HIS A 149 13.23 14.32 8.10
CA HIS A 149 13.86 14.49 6.78
C HIS A 149 13.55 13.33 5.84
N VAL A 150 13.63 12.09 6.32
CA VAL A 150 13.50 10.89 5.49
C VAL A 150 12.09 10.69 4.97
N VAL A 151 11.06 10.88 5.80
CA VAL A 151 9.66 10.63 5.39
C VAL A 151 9.25 11.57 4.25
N PRO A 152 9.42 12.90 4.33
CA PRO A 152 9.11 13.79 3.22
C PRO A 152 9.94 13.51 1.96
N ALA A 153 11.23 13.20 2.13
CA ALA A 153 12.12 12.92 0.99
C ALA A 153 11.70 11.64 0.22
N VAL A 154 11.29 10.59 0.94
CA VAL A 154 10.78 9.35 0.33
C VAL A 154 9.42 9.59 -0.33
N GLN A 155 8.54 10.38 0.28
CA GLN A 155 7.26 10.77 -0.33
C GLN A 155 7.49 11.52 -1.64
N GLU A 156 8.35 12.54 -1.64
CA GLU A 156 8.67 13.33 -2.84
C GLU A 156 9.31 12.47 -3.94
N ALA A 157 10.25 11.59 -3.57
CA ALA A 157 10.91 10.67 -4.49
C ALA A 157 9.89 9.73 -5.17
N TYR A 158 8.92 9.23 -4.40
CA TYR A 158 7.86 8.39 -4.90
C TYR A 158 6.92 9.16 -5.83
N ASP A 159 6.37 10.29 -5.37
CA ASP A 159 5.34 11.04 -6.08
C ASP A 159 5.84 11.72 -7.35
N THR A 160 7.05 12.27 -7.32
CA THR A 160 7.58 13.11 -8.42
C THR A 160 8.50 12.32 -9.35
N LYS A 161 9.31 11.42 -8.80
CA LYS A 161 10.37 10.74 -9.56
C LYS A 161 10.03 9.28 -9.87
N GLY A 162 8.96 8.74 -9.28
CA GLY A 162 8.63 7.31 -9.39
C GLY A 162 9.73 6.42 -8.81
N LEU A 163 10.54 6.95 -7.90
CA LEU A 163 11.65 6.24 -7.27
C LEU A 163 11.18 5.62 -5.96
N SER A 164 11.46 4.34 -5.79
CA SER A 164 11.16 3.60 -4.58
C SER A 164 12.39 2.83 -4.10
N LEU A 165 12.46 2.62 -2.78
CA LEU A 165 13.48 1.78 -2.14
C LEU A 165 13.26 0.28 -2.37
N VAL A 166 12.02 -0.09 -2.71
CA VAL A 166 11.58 -1.48 -2.91
C VAL A 166 11.03 -1.59 -4.33
N PRO A 167 11.14 -2.72 -5.02
CA PRO A 167 10.42 -2.92 -6.30
C PRO A 167 8.90 -2.98 -6.09
N ASP A 168 8.14 -2.55 -7.09
CA ASP A 168 6.69 -2.68 -7.09
C ASP A 168 6.28 -4.13 -7.39
N ARG A 169 5.78 -4.83 -6.36
CA ARG A 169 5.42 -6.25 -6.46
C ARG A 169 4.38 -6.55 -7.50
N ILE A 170 3.56 -5.58 -7.92
CA ILE A 170 2.58 -5.81 -8.98
C ILE A 170 3.25 -6.21 -10.29
N GLN A 171 4.51 -5.80 -10.53
CA GLN A 171 5.28 -6.15 -11.73
C GLN A 171 5.51 -7.67 -11.84
N ASP A 172 5.65 -8.36 -10.71
CA ASP A 172 5.84 -9.81 -10.63
C ASP A 172 4.51 -10.58 -10.51
N CYS A 173 3.37 -9.89 -10.48
CA CYS A 173 2.06 -10.51 -10.35
C CYS A 173 1.46 -10.87 -11.71
N ARG A 174 0.67 -11.96 -11.75
CA ARG A 174 -0.14 -12.30 -12.95
C ARG A 174 -1.18 -11.24 -13.29
N THR A 175 -1.64 -10.50 -12.29
CA THR A 175 -2.60 -9.40 -12.44
C THR A 175 -1.97 -8.11 -12.96
N TYR A 176 -0.65 -8.08 -13.18
CA TYR A 176 0.05 -6.94 -13.77
C TYR A 176 -0.60 -6.37 -15.03
N PRO A 177 -1.10 -7.16 -16.00
CA PRO A 177 -1.68 -6.62 -17.23
C PRO A 177 -2.86 -5.66 -16.97
N LEU A 178 -3.70 -5.95 -15.98
CA LEU A 178 -4.81 -5.07 -15.60
C LEU A 178 -4.32 -3.76 -14.98
N TYR A 179 -3.33 -3.84 -14.08
CA TYR A 179 -2.72 -2.66 -13.49
C TYR A 179 -1.98 -1.82 -14.56
N LYS A 180 -1.26 -2.46 -15.48
CA LYS A 180 -0.58 -1.83 -16.61
C LYS A 180 -1.56 -1.15 -17.55
N LEU A 181 -2.70 -1.76 -17.86
CA LEU A 181 -3.75 -1.08 -18.64
C LEU A 181 -4.14 0.24 -17.97
N VAL A 182 -4.42 0.21 -16.66
CA VAL A 182 -4.95 1.36 -15.93
C VAL A 182 -3.88 2.46 -15.72
N ARG A 183 -2.71 2.11 -15.19
CA ARG A 183 -1.63 3.09 -14.88
C ARG A 183 -0.73 3.37 -16.07
N GLY A 184 -0.42 2.36 -16.87
CA GLY A 184 0.48 2.41 -18.00
C GLY A 184 -0.19 2.92 -19.28
N ASP A 185 -1.25 2.27 -19.75
CA ASP A 185 -1.81 2.55 -21.07
C ASP A 185 -2.81 3.72 -21.02
N LEU A 186 -3.71 3.72 -20.03
CA LEU A 186 -4.70 4.78 -19.81
C LEU A 186 -4.14 5.98 -19.04
N LYS A 187 -2.88 5.90 -18.58
CA LYS A 187 -2.18 6.98 -17.87
C LYS A 187 -2.99 7.54 -16.71
N THR A 188 -3.65 6.66 -15.95
CA THR A 188 -4.31 7.07 -14.73
C THR A 188 -3.30 7.38 -13.64
N GLN A 189 -3.63 8.31 -12.76
CA GLN A 189 -2.74 8.74 -11.68
C GLN A 189 -3.15 8.17 -10.33
N LEU A 190 -2.18 8.08 -9.41
CA LEU A 190 -2.45 7.89 -7.99
C LEU A 190 -3.29 9.06 -7.49
N LEU A 191 -4.45 8.78 -6.91
CA LEU A 191 -5.33 9.82 -6.36
C LEU A 191 -4.77 10.29 -5.01
N SER A 192 -4.66 11.59 -4.82
CA SER A 192 -4.20 12.24 -3.59
C SER A 192 -4.83 13.61 -3.47
N GLY A 193 -5.11 14.06 -2.24
CA GLY A 193 -5.65 15.40 -1.98
C GLY A 193 -4.69 16.55 -2.34
N GLN A 194 -3.42 16.23 -2.61
CA GLN A 194 -2.44 17.20 -3.10
C GLN A 194 -2.47 17.38 -4.63
N ARG A 195 -3.16 16.49 -5.36
CA ARG A 195 -3.26 16.53 -6.82
C ARG A 195 -4.58 17.17 -7.25
N THR A 196 -4.57 17.77 -8.43
CA THR A 196 -5.74 18.47 -9.01
C THR A 196 -6.73 17.52 -9.68
N MET A 197 -6.34 16.27 -9.92
CA MET A 197 -7.16 15.28 -10.62
C MET A 197 -8.27 14.71 -9.74
N SER A 198 -9.50 14.75 -10.23
CA SER A 198 -10.64 14.16 -9.53
C SER A 198 -10.76 12.64 -9.77
N PRO A 199 -11.32 11.88 -8.82
CA PRO A 199 -11.59 10.46 -9.03
C PRO A 199 -12.45 10.19 -10.27
N GLY A 200 -13.44 11.05 -10.54
CA GLY A 200 -14.33 10.90 -11.70
C GLY A 200 -13.59 10.91 -13.03
N GLN A 201 -12.58 11.78 -13.20
CA GLN A 201 -11.78 11.85 -14.42
C GLN A 201 -10.96 10.58 -14.66
N GLU A 202 -10.45 9.95 -13.60
CA GLU A 202 -9.73 8.68 -13.72
C GLU A 202 -10.67 7.50 -13.98
N ILE A 203 -11.84 7.49 -13.35
CA ILE A 203 -12.89 6.47 -13.58
C ILE A 203 -13.41 6.54 -15.01
N GLU A 204 -13.61 7.74 -15.56
CA GLU A 204 -14.10 7.95 -16.93
C GLU A 204 -13.15 7.36 -17.97
N LYS A 205 -11.83 7.52 -17.81
CA LYS A 205 -10.83 6.89 -18.69
C LYS A 205 -10.98 5.37 -18.71
N VAL A 206 -11.11 4.75 -17.54
CA VAL A 206 -11.27 3.29 -17.41
C VAL A 206 -12.61 2.83 -17.95
N PHE A 207 -13.69 3.55 -17.67
CA PHE A 207 -15.02 3.26 -18.20
C PHE A 207 -15.02 3.27 -19.73
N ASN A 208 -14.46 4.31 -20.34
CA ASN A 208 -14.35 4.42 -21.79
C ASN A 208 -13.54 3.27 -22.41
N ALA A 209 -12.45 2.86 -21.74
CA ALA A 209 -11.64 1.73 -22.18
C ALA A 209 -12.40 0.38 -22.11
N ILE A 210 -13.18 0.17 -21.03
CA ILE A 210 -14.05 -1.01 -20.90
C ILE A 210 -15.10 -1.01 -22.01
N SER A 211 -15.76 0.12 -22.25
CA SER A 211 -16.76 0.27 -23.30
C SER A 211 -16.19 0.08 -24.71
N ALA A 212 -14.92 0.42 -24.92
CA ALA A 212 -14.18 0.15 -26.16
C ALA A 212 -13.63 -1.30 -26.27
N GLY A 213 -13.90 -2.17 -25.28
CA GLY A 213 -13.44 -3.56 -25.28
C GLY A 213 -11.95 -3.76 -24.94
N GLN A 214 -11.26 -2.71 -24.50
CA GLN A 214 -9.81 -2.76 -24.24
C GLN A 214 -9.44 -3.58 -22.99
N LEU A 215 -10.41 -3.90 -22.13
CA LEU A 215 -10.21 -4.74 -20.94
C LEU A 215 -10.00 -6.22 -21.28
N VAL A 216 -10.50 -6.69 -22.42
CA VAL A 216 -10.58 -8.13 -22.76
C VAL A 216 -9.18 -8.76 -22.82
N ALA A 217 -8.25 -8.16 -23.56
CA ALA A 217 -6.91 -8.72 -23.73
C ALA A 217 -6.12 -8.77 -22.41
N PRO A 218 -6.02 -7.69 -21.60
CA PRO A 218 -5.36 -7.74 -20.30
C PRO A 218 -5.98 -8.75 -19.32
N LEU A 219 -7.30 -8.91 -19.35
CA LEU A 219 -7.99 -9.89 -18.50
C LEU A 219 -7.62 -11.33 -18.89
N LEU A 220 -7.57 -11.64 -20.18
CA LEU A 220 -7.14 -12.95 -20.68
C LEU A 220 -5.65 -13.20 -20.41
N GLU A 221 -4.80 -12.18 -20.48
CA GLU A 221 -3.38 -12.29 -20.13
C GLU A 221 -3.17 -12.70 -18.66
N CYS A 222 -4.03 -12.24 -17.74
CA CYS A 222 -3.95 -12.60 -16.32
C CYS A 222 -4.11 -14.10 -16.07
N VAL A 223 -4.88 -14.79 -16.91
CA VAL A 223 -5.14 -16.24 -16.85
C VAL A 223 -4.33 -17.01 -17.89
N GLN A 224 -3.42 -16.36 -18.60
CA GLN A 224 -2.57 -17.02 -19.58
C GLN A 224 -1.71 -18.09 -18.89
N GLY A 225 -1.64 -19.27 -19.52
CA GLY A 225 -0.98 -20.44 -18.95
C GLY A 225 -1.80 -21.21 -17.92
N TRP A 226 -3.07 -20.85 -17.69
CA TRP A 226 -3.97 -21.71 -16.91
C TRP A 226 -4.35 -22.97 -17.70
N THR A 227 -4.29 -24.13 -17.04
CA THR A 227 -4.65 -25.43 -17.63
C THR A 227 -6.16 -25.71 -17.62
N GLY A 228 -6.98 -24.79 -17.09
CA GLY A 228 -8.42 -24.99 -16.91
C GLY A 228 -8.78 -25.93 -15.74
N THR A 229 -7.80 -26.40 -14.98
CA THR A 229 -8.00 -27.27 -13.81
C THR A 229 -7.63 -26.55 -12.52
N PRO A 230 -8.29 -26.86 -11.38
CA PRO A 230 -7.84 -26.39 -10.09
C PRO A 230 -6.47 -26.99 -9.77
N GLY A 231 -5.57 -26.18 -9.18
CA GLY A 231 -4.23 -26.63 -8.83
C GLY A 231 -3.21 -25.49 -8.78
N PRO A 232 -1.94 -25.81 -8.46
CA PRO A 232 -0.86 -24.83 -8.48
C PRO A 232 -0.68 -24.31 -9.91
N PHE A 233 -0.82 -23.00 -10.06
CA PHE A 233 -0.66 -22.33 -11.33
C PHE A 233 0.84 -22.29 -11.71
N PRO A 234 1.25 -22.81 -12.88
CA PRO A 234 2.67 -22.93 -13.23
C PRO A 234 3.34 -21.56 -13.28
N ALA A 235 4.47 -21.38 -12.59
CA ALA A 235 5.16 -20.08 -12.48
C ALA A 235 5.33 -19.41 -13.86
N ARG A 236 5.12 -18.09 -13.93
CA ARG A 236 5.29 -17.32 -15.16
C ARG A 236 6.74 -17.50 -15.61
N ALA A 237 6.97 -17.91 -16.87
CA ALA A 237 8.31 -17.91 -17.42
C ALA A 237 8.84 -16.48 -17.40
N SER A 238 9.95 -16.24 -16.71
CA SER A 238 10.64 -14.95 -16.70
C SER A 238 11.14 -14.68 -18.12
N SER A 239 10.52 -13.72 -18.80
CA SER A 239 11.03 -13.13 -20.04
C SER A 239 12.07 -12.07 -19.75
#